data_AF-A0A5T2WXE0-F1
#
_entry.id   AF-A0A5T2WXE0-F1
#
_cell.length_a   1.000
_cell.length_b   1.000
_cell.length_c   1.000
_cell.angle_alpha   90.00
_cell.angle_beta   90.00
_cell.angle_gamma   90.00
#
_symmetry.space_group_name_H-M   'P 1'
#
loop_
_entity.id
_entity.type
_entity.pdbx_description
1 polymer ?
#
loop_
_entity_poly.entity_id
_entity_poly.type
_entity_poly.pdbx_seq_one_letter_code
_entity_poly.pdbx_strand_id
1 'polypeptide(L)'
;LIKIVLEGFLPNNRVIISGLLKERLNANDVFYLVDNPGISIKIEQEFSEESQYRAVVENHEALICYLASHGERLDEYVDSSLFYKYPDAYRSVFSKKYGSLEIPSAGIHFTWDLIQRIKDKGGLISFITLHVASTEMLSNRKIQTKCVEEVTINEEYYEVSQATADIINTAKQNGGRIFAVGTTVTRCLESAYSREHNCLKASSGWTALYIHPGYQLKVVDCLLTNLHQPKTTHMVLTGQFAGVDLLMKAYASEDIQSCQFDMFGDCMLIIQDEGQG
;
A
#
# COMPACT_ATOMS: atom_id res chain seq x y z
N LEU A 1 18.12 -24.08 13.39
CA LEU A 1 16.91 -23.23 13.39
C LEU A 1 17.35 -21.87 12.89
N ILE A 2 16.67 -21.36 11.87
CA ILE A 2 16.93 -20.02 11.29
C ILE A 2 15.63 -19.22 11.41
N LYS A 3 15.74 -17.91 11.68
CA LYS A 3 14.60 -17.00 11.60
C LYS A 3 14.60 -16.37 10.20
N ILE A 4 13.48 -16.46 9.51
CA ILE A 4 13.29 -15.89 8.18
C ILE A 4 12.41 -14.64 8.31
N VAL A 5 12.82 -13.55 7.68
CA VAL A 5 12.02 -12.34 7.54
C VAL A 5 11.28 -12.43 6.21
N LEU A 6 9.96 -12.25 6.24
CA LEU A 6 9.15 -12.07 5.04
C LEU A 6 9.14 -10.59 4.66
N GLU A 7 9.73 -10.25 3.52
CA GLU A 7 9.95 -8.88 3.08
C GLU A 7 9.07 -8.45 1.91
N GLY A 8 8.30 -9.36 1.31
CA GLY A 8 7.44 -9.02 0.19
C GLY A 8 6.61 -10.20 -0.29
N PHE A 9 5.48 -9.89 -0.89
CA PHE A 9 4.70 -10.83 -1.68
C PHE A 9 4.88 -10.54 -3.16
N LEU A 10 4.85 -11.59 -3.98
CA LEU A 10 4.99 -11.53 -5.43
C LEU A 10 3.94 -12.43 -6.09
N PRO A 11 3.62 -12.23 -7.39
CA PRO A 11 2.72 -13.10 -8.12
C PRO A 11 3.12 -14.58 -8.10
N ASN A 12 2.13 -15.45 -8.25
CA ASN A 12 2.28 -16.92 -8.32
C ASN A 12 2.85 -17.54 -7.03
N ASN A 13 2.28 -17.16 -5.87
CA ASN A 13 2.67 -17.66 -4.53
C ASN A 13 4.15 -17.46 -4.20
N ARG A 14 4.76 -16.42 -4.79
CA ARG A 14 6.15 -16.07 -4.51
C ARG A 14 6.24 -15.06 -3.39
N VAL A 15 7.37 -15.07 -2.72
CA VAL A 15 7.71 -14.16 -1.64
C VAL A 15 9.14 -13.68 -1.80
N ILE A 16 9.43 -12.54 -1.19
CA ILE A 16 10.79 -12.05 -0.96
C ILE A 16 11.08 -12.33 0.51
N ILE A 17 12.19 -13.00 0.78
CA ILE A 17 12.62 -13.34 2.12
C ILE A 17 14.09 -12.99 2.36
N SER A 18 14.47 -12.85 3.61
CA SER A 18 15.87 -12.82 4.03
C SER A 18 16.07 -13.60 5.33
N GLY A 19 17.31 -13.96 5.66
CA GLY A 19 17.65 -14.41 7.00
C GLY A 19 17.65 -13.22 7.97
N LEU A 20 17.10 -13.39 9.18
CA LEU A 20 17.04 -12.32 10.18
C LEU A 20 18.42 -11.77 10.54
N LEU A 21 19.44 -12.63 10.58
CA LEU A 21 20.83 -12.25 10.84
C LEU A 21 21.63 -12.11 9.54
N LYS A 22 20.94 -11.92 8.41
CA LYS A 22 21.50 -11.89 7.05
C LYS A 22 22.32 -13.14 6.73
N GLU A 23 21.84 -14.30 7.20
CA GLU A 23 22.41 -15.59 6.84
C GLU A 23 22.35 -15.79 5.32
N ARG A 24 23.43 -16.32 4.74
CA ARG A 24 23.43 -16.72 3.33
C ARG A 24 22.59 -17.99 3.16
N LEU A 25 21.65 -17.93 2.23
CA LEU A 25 20.79 -19.04 1.85
C LEU A 25 21.14 -19.51 0.43
N ASN A 26 20.94 -20.79 0.12
CA ASN A 26 21.26 -21.34 -1.20
C ASN A 26 20.00 -21.55 -2.05
N ALA A 27 20.16 -21.39 -3.36
CA ALA A 27 19.10 -21.75 -4.30
C ALA A 27 18.72 -23.24 -4.14
N ASN A 28 17.42 -23.52 -4.16
CA ASN A 28 16.80 -24.82 -3.91
C ASN A 28 16.76 -25.29 -2.45
N ASP A 29 17.26 -24.52 -1.48
CA ASP A 29 17.00 -24.80 -0.07
C ASP A 29 15.48 -24.82 0.17
N VAL A 30 15.01 -25.78 0.97
CA VAL A 30 13.61 -25.90 1.39
C VAL A 30 13.54 -25.82 2.89
N PHE A 31 12.85 -24.79 3.40
CA PHE A 31 12.58 -24.63 4.82
C PHE A 31 11.16 -25.03 5.15
N TYR A 32 10.99 -25.52 6.37
CA TYR A 32 9.70 -25.86 6.96
C TYR A 32 9.54 -25.10 8.26
N LEU A 33 8.32 -24.66 8.57
CA LEU A 33 8.02 -24.13 9.89
C LEU A 33 8.06 -25.26 10.92
N VAL A 34 8.74 -25.02 12.05
CA VAL A 34 9.08 -26.04 13.05
C VAL A 34 7.84 -26.67 13.68
N ASP A 35 6.85 -25.84 13.94
CA ASP A 35 5.57 -26.14 14.58
C ASP A 35 4.42 -26.35 13.57
N ASN A 36 4.66 -26.04 12.29
CA ASN A 36 3.72 -26.29 11.21
C ASN A 36 4.44 -26.77 9.92
N PRO A 37 4.88 -28.04 9.87
CA PRO A 37 5.65 -28.57 8.75
C PRO A 37 4.86 -28.67 7.44
N GLY A 38 3.54 -28.41 7.45
CA GLY A 38 2.72 -28.29 6.25
C GLY A 38 2.96 -26.98 5.47
N ILE A 39 3.74 -26.05 6.02
CA ILE A 39 4.13 -24.81 5.35
C ILE A 39 5.61 -24.91 4.98
N SER A 40 5.87 -24.94 3.68
CA SER A 40 7.22 -24.99 3.11
C SER A 40 7.56 -23.73 2.32
N ILE A 41 8.81 -23.29 2.42
CA ILE A 41 9.37 -22.15 1.68
C ILE A 41 10.58 -22.66 0.90
N LYS A 42 10.48 -22.69 -0.42
CA LYS A 42 11.57 -23.12 -1.32
C LYS A 42 12.24 -21.92 -1.97
N ILE A 43 13.54 -21.77 -1.79
CA ILE A 43 14.31 -20.71 -2.45
C ILE A 43 14.46 -21.03 -3.93
N GLU A 44 14.11 -20.07 -4.79
CA GLU A 44 14.40 -20.16 -6.22
C GLU A 44 15.76 -19.56 -6.55
N GLN A 45 15.99 -18.29 -6.16
CA GLN A 45 17.18 -17.53 -6.53
C GLN A 45 17.39 -16.33 -5.61
N GLU A 46 18.59 -15.76 -5.67
CA GLU A 46 18.87 -14.44 -5.11
C GLU A 46 18.01 -13.37 -5.82
N PHE A 47 17.48 -12.43 -5.06
CA PHE A 47 16.59 -11.37 -5.52
C PHE A 47 17.31 -10.03 -5.59
N SER A 48 18.21 -9.75 -4.66
CA SER A 48 19.01 -8.53 -4.62
C SER A 48 20.38 -8.78 -3.97
N GLU A 49 21.28 -7.82 -4.14
CA GLU A 49 22.63 -7.85 -3.54
C GLU A 49 22.62 -7.76 -1.99
N GLU A 50 21.46 -7.48 -1.38
CA GLU A 50 21.29 -7.31 0.08
C GLU A 50 20.91 -8.61 0.81
N SER A 51 21.26 -9.77 0.23
CA SER A 51 20.91 -11.10 0.74
C SER A 51 19.39 -11.32 0.87
N GLN A 52 18.64 -10.77 -0.09
CA GLN A 52 17.23 -11.09 -0.28
C GLN A 52 17.09 -12.20 -1.30
N TYR A 53 16.09 -13.06 -1.11
CA TYR A 53 15.86 -14.23 -1.94
C TYR A 53 14.41 -14.28 -2.39
N ARG A 54 14.21 -14.68 -3.64
CA ARG A 54 12.89 -15.03 -4.15
C ARG A 54 12.62 -16.48 -3.79
N ALA A 55 11.50 -16.74 -3.14
CA ALA A 55 11.09 -18.08 -2.77
C ALA A 55 9.63 -18.35 -3.18
N VAL A 56 9.29 -19.62 -3.33
CA VAL A 56 7.93 -20.11 -3.56
C VAL A 56 7.41 -20.69 -2.26
N VAL A 57 6.17 -20.33 -1.92
CA VAL A 57 5.45 -20.89 -0.78
C VAL A 57 4.39 -21.86 -1.30
N GLU A 58 4.43 -23.10 -0.82
CA GLU A 58 3.50 -24.14 -1.26
C GLU A 58 2.05 -23.79 -0.89
N ASN A 59 1.84 -23.29 0.33
CA ASN A 59 0.54 -22.83 0.81
C ASN A 59 0.65 -21.39 1.38
N HIS A 60 0.43 -20.42 0.49
CA HIS A 60 0.54 -19.00 0.79
C HIS A 60 -0.47 -18.53 1.84
N GLU A 61 -1.72 -18.97 1.76
CA GLU A 61 -2.77 -18.61 2.71
C GLU A 61 -2.46 -19.14 4.11
N ALA A 62 -1.97 -20.39 4.22
CA ALA A 62 -1.53 -20.96 5.48
C ALA A 62 -0.35 -20.19 6.08
N LEU A 63 0.63 -19.76 5.27
CA LEU A 63 1.73 -18.90 5.74
C LEU A 63 1.19 -17.57 6.29
N ILE A 64 0.27 -16.90 5.59
CA ILE A 64 -0.33 -15.64 6.07
C ILE A 64 -1.05 -15.85 7.41
N CYS A 65 -1.88 -16.90 7.52
CA CYS A 65 -2.59 -17.19 8.76
C CYS A 65 -1.64 -17.56 9.92
N TYR A 66 -0.57 -18.28 9.62
CA TYR A 66 0.49 -18.58 10.57
C TYR A 66 1.16 -17.30 11.05
N LEU A 67 1.58 -16.41 10.15
CA LEU A 67 2.22 -15.14 10.50
C LEU A 67 1.30 -14.22 11.30
N ALA A 68 0.00 -14.21 11.01
CA ALA A 68 -0.97 -13.42 11.77
C ALA A 68 -1.08 -13.83 13.25
N SER A 69 -0.70 -15.07 13.59
CA SER A 69 -0.83 -15.64 14.94
C SER A 69 0.51 -15.89 15.65
N HIS A 70 1.57 -16.18 14.89
CA HIS A 70 2.88 -16.58 15.41
C HIS A 70 4.03 -15.71 14.86
N GLY A 71 3.76 -14.87 13.86
CA GLY A 71 4.76 -14.00 13.26
C GLY A 71 5.21 -12.91 14.23
N GLU A 72 6.48 -12.56 14.16
CA GLU A 72 7.02 -11.39 14.84
C GLU A 72 7.06 -10.21 13.86
N ARG A 73 6.41 -9.09 14.20
CA ARG A 73 6.61 -7.83 13.46
C ARG A 73 8.07 -7.38 13.64
N LEU A 74 8.71 -7.01 12.54
CA LEU A 74 9.99 -6.33 12.51
C LEU A 74 9.75 -4.93 11.95
N ASP A 75 10.17 -3.91 12.68
CA ASP A 75 10.03 -2.51 12.30
C ASP A 75 11.31 -1.77 12.70
N GLU A 76 11.88 -0.99 11.77
CA GLU A 76 13.15 -0.28 11.99
C GLU A 76 12.99 0.96 12.87
N TYR A 77 11.79 1.56 12.90
CA TYR A 77 11.56 2.89 13.47
C TYR A 77 10.68 2.85 14.71
N VAL A 78 9.83 1.84 14.82
CA VAL A 78 8.90 1.68 15.94
C VAL A 78 9.21 0.40 16.68
N ASP A 79 9.34 0.50 18.00
CA ASP A 79 9.49 -0.69 18.85
C ASP A 79 8.32 -1.65 18.57
N SER A 80 8.65 -2.84 18.07
CA SER A 80 7.66 -3.86 17.71
C SER A 80 6.83 -4.31 18.92
N SER A 81 7.29 -4.07 20.15
CA SER A 81 6.50 -4.27 21.38
C SER A 81 5.20 -3.43 21.40
N LEU A 82 5.21 -2.24 20.78
CA LEU A 82 4.06 -1.34 20.72
C LEU A 82 2.94 -1.91 19.84
N PHE A 83 3.28 -2.64 18.79
CA PHE A 83 2.31 -3.36 17.96
C PHE A 83 1.49 -4.35 18.81
N TYR A 84 2.15 -5.13 19.67
CA TYR A 84 1.45 -6.09 20.53
C TYR A 84 0.69 -5.43 21.67
N LYS A 85 1.16 -4.27 22.15
CA LYS A 85 0.47 -3.50 23.20
C LYS A 85 -0.76 -2.77 22.67
N TYR A 86 -0.70 -2.26 21.44
CA TYR A 86 -1.74 -1.43 20.82
C TYR A 86 -2.06 -1.89 19.39
N PRO A 87 -2.50 -3.14 19.18
CA PRO A 87 -2.67 -3.69 17.83
C PRO A 87 -3.67 -2.91 16.98
N ASP A 88 -4.66 -2.27 17.60
CA ASP A 88 -5.66 -1.46 16.89
C ASP A 88 -5.11 -0.14 16.33
N ALA A 89 -3.96 0.35 16.83
CA ALA A 89 -3.32 1.54 16.27
C ALA A 89 -2.64 1.26 14.92
N TYR A 90 -2.40 -0.02 14.59
CA TYR A 90 -1.65 -0.45 13.40
C TYR A 90 -2.56 -0.96 12.27
N ARG A 91 -3.87 -0.72 12.36
CA ARG A 91 -4.84 -1.12 11.33
C ARG A 91 -6.04 -0.18 11.29
N SER A 92 -6.64 -0.03 10.12
CA SER A 92 -7.91 0.70 10.03
C SER A 92 -9.03 -0.09 10.71
N VAL A 93 -10.05 0.63 11.21
CA VAL A 93 -11.22 0.03 11.87
C VAL A 93 -12.03 -0.92 10.97
N PHE A 94 -11.84 -0.83 9.66
CA PHE A 94 -12.51 -1.61 8.63
C PHE A 94 -11.62 -2.66 7.95
N SER A 95 -10.42 -2.92 8.49
CA SER A 95 -9.54 -4.00 8.03
C SER A 95 -10.19 -5.37 8.26
N LYS A 96 -10.06 -6.28 7.28
CA LYS A 96 -10.75 -7.60 7.30
C LYS A 96 -9.92 -8.79 6.83
N LYS A 97 -8.93 -8.58 5.95
CA LYS A 97 -8.10 -9.65 5.36
C LYS A 97 -6.65 -9.47 5.79
N TYR A 98 -6.02 -10.56 6.24
CA TYR A 98 -4.57 -10.63 6.41
C TYR A 98 -3.88 -10.71 5.04
N GLY A 99 -2.64 -10.27 4.96
CA GLY A 99 -1.82 -10.35 3.74
C GLY A 99 -1.07 -9.08 3.39
N SER A 100 -1.33 -7.95 4.03
CA SER A 100 -0.48 -6.76 3.90
C SER A 100 0.70 -6.85 4.86
N LEU A 101 1.92 -6.61 4.39
CA LEU A 101 3.12 -6.52 5.24
C LEU A 101 3.29 -5.12 5.82
N GLU A 102 2.78 -4.12 5.10
CA GLU A 102 2.74 -2.72 5.54
C GLU A 102 1.33 -2.23 5.86
N ILE A 103 1.28 -1.12 6.59
CA ILE A 103 0.03 -0.53 7.08
C ILE A 103 -0.46 0.51 6.07
N PRO A 104 -1.66 0.35 5.50
CA PRO A 104 -2.31 1.40 4.71
C PRO A 104 -2.73 2.58 5.60
N SER A 105 -1.77 3.45 5.89
CA SER A 105 -1.82 4.42 6.97
C SER A 105 -2.93 5.45 6.83
N ALA A 106 -3.26 5.88 5.62
CA ALA A 106 -4.31 6.88 5.42
C ALA A 106 -5.67 6.45 6.00
N GLY A 107 -5.92 5.14 6.05
CA GLY A 107 -7.15 4.58 6.62
C GLY A 107 -7.20 4.56 8.15
N ILE A 108 -6.07 4.74 8.85
CA ILE A 108 -6.04 4.70 10.33
C ILE A 108 -6.68 5.93 10.97
N HIS A 109 -6.79 7.02 10.22
CA HIS A 109 -7.47 8.26 10.63
C HIS A 109 -8.99 8.10 10.79
N PHE A 110 -9.55 6.99 10.32
CA PHE A 110 -10.99 6.74 10.33
C PHE A 110 -11.43 5.97 11.56
N THR A 111 -12.45 6.50 12.22
CA THR A 111 -13.25 5.81 13.24
C THR A 111 -14.61 5.41 12.67
N TRP A 112 -15.28 4.46 13.33
CA TRP A 112 -16.65 4.10 12.95
C TRP A 112 -17.63 5.28 13.06
N ASP A 113 -17.42 6.17 14.03
CA ASP A 113 -18.18 7.42 14.17
C ASP A 113 -17.99 8.34 12.95
N LEU A 114 -16.75 8.55 12.51
CA LEU A 114 -16.46 9.37 11.34
C LEU A 114 -17.09 8.76 10.07
N ILE A 115 -16.97 7.45 9.89
CA ILE A 115 -17.59 6.72 8.77
C ILE A 115 -19.11 6.90 8.79
N GLN A 116 -19.74 6.82 9.96
CA GLN A 116 -21.18 7.02 10.09
C GLN A 116 -21.58 8.45 9.76
N ARG A 117 -20.84 9.46 10.25
CA ARG A 117 -21.08 10.87 9.94
C ARG A 117 -20.95 11.18 8.44
N ILE A 118 -20.07 10.48 7.72
CA ILE A 118 -19.99 10.60 6.25
C ILE A 118 -21.25 10.04 5.59
N LYS A 119 -21.69 8.85 6.03
CA LYS A 119 -22.92 8.21 5.52
C LYS A 119 -24.18 9.04 5.79
N ASP A 120 -24.29 9.61 6.99
CA ASP A 120 -25.43 10.46 7.38
C ASP A 120 -25.52 11.73 6.53
N LYS A 121 -24.39 12.19 5.98
CA LYS A 121 -24.32 13.29 5.00
C LYS A 121 -24.57 12.85 3.55
N GLY A 122 -24.94 11.60 3.33
CA GLY A 122 -25.19 11.02 2.00
C GLY A 122 -23.94 10.48 1.29
N GLY A 123 -22.79 10.46 1.96
CA GLY A 123 -21.57 9.88 1.40
C GLY A 123 -21.64 8.36 1.31
N LEU A 124 -21.23 7.79 0.17
CA LEU A 124 -21.09 6.35 0.02
C LEU A 124 -19.70 5.92 0.47
N ILE A 125 -19.64 4.79 1.18
CA ILE A 125 -18.38 4.18 1.63
C ILE A 125 -18.29 2.78 1.02
N SER A 126 -17.21 2.53 0.29
CA SER A 126 -16.86 1.21 -0.22
C SER A 126 -15.42 0.88 0.12
N PHE A 127 -15.12 -0.41 0.21
CA PHE A 127 -13.80 -0.91 0.60
C PHE A 127 -13.21 -1.74 -0.55
N ILE A 128 -11.90 -1.69 -0.67
CA ILE A 128 -11.11 -2.58 -1.53
C ILE A 128 -10.14 -3.38 -0.67
N THR A 129 -9.66 -4.51 -1.17
CA THR A 129 -8.54 -5.21 -0.53
C THR A 129 -7.26 -4.83 -1.24
N LEU A 130 -6.20 -4.62 -0.46
CA LEU A 130 -4.86 -4.42 -0.97
C LEU A 130 -3.84 -5.06 -0.03
N HIS A 131 -2.72 -5.53 -0.57
CA HIS A 131 -1.60 -6.07 0.18
C HIS A 131 -0.35 -5.29 -0.22
N VAL A 132 0.08 -4.40 0.67
CA VAL A 132 1.28 -3.59 0.47
C VAL A 132 2.50 -4.46 0.77
N ALA A 133 3.43 -4.51 -0.18
CA ALA A 133 4.71 -5.18 0.00
C ALA A 133 5.67 -4.29 0.80
N SER A 134 6.46 -4.87 1.71
CA SER A 134 7.42 -4.11 2.55
C SER A 134 8.68 -3.63 1.82
N THR A 135 8.86 -3.99 0.55
CA THR A 135 10.04 -3.64 -0.24
C THR A 135 10.18 -2.14 -0.53
N GLU A 136 9.13 -1.32 -0.36
CA GLU A 136 9.28 0.14 -0.42
C GLU A 136 10.07 0.72 0.77
N MET A 137 10.11 0.03 1.93
CA MET A 137 10.86 0.51 3.11
C MET A 137 12.30 0.03 3.15
N LEU A 138 12.59 -1.20 2.71
CA LEU A 138 13.89 -1.84 2.98
C LEU A 138 15.03 -1.41 2.06
N SER A 139 14.76 -0.97 0.82
CA SER A 139 15.84 -0.60 -0.12
C SER A 139 15.65 0.73 -0.86
N ASN A 140 14.44 1.30 -0.91
CA ASN A 140 14.11 2.41 -1.84
C ASN A 140 13.15 3.47 -1.28
N ARG A 141 13.16 3.75 0.03
CA ARG A 141 12.30 4.81 0.61
C ARG A 141 12.52 6.18 -0.06
N LYS A 142 13.72 6.40 -0.59
CA LYS A 142 14.06 7.57 -1.41
C LYS A 142 14.33 7.17 -2.84
N ILE A 143 13.74 7.91 -3.77
CA ILE A 143 14.06 7.87 -5.19
C ILE A 143 15.54 8.21 -5.36
N GLN A 144 16.30 7.24 -5.87
CA GLN A 144 17.73 7.38 -6.15
C GLN A 144 18.02 7.72 -7.62
N THR A 145 17.05 7.50 -8.51
CA THR A 145 17.15 7.84 -9.93
C THR A 145 17.22 9.35 -10.13
N LYS A 146 17.79 9.78 -11.25
CA LYS A 146 17.86 11.21 -11.60
C LYS A 146 16.52 11.72 -12.12
N CYS A 147 15.81 10.89 -12.88
CA CYS A 147 14.49 11.18 -13.43
C CYS A 147 13.43 10.42 -12.63
N VAL A 148 12.33 11.09 -12.30
CA VAL A 148 11.26 10.45 -11.51
C VAL A 148 10.52 9.40 -12.32
N GLU A 149 10.47 9.54 -13.65
CA GLU A 149 9.84 8.65 -14.62
C GLU A 149 10.55 7.29 -14.75
N GLU A 150 11.82 7.23 -14.34
CA GLU A 150 12.64 6.01 -14.37
C GLU A 150 12.43 5.12 -13.12
N VAL A 151 11.64 5.59 -12.15
CA VAL A 151 11.39 4.85 -10.92
C VAL A 151 10.55 3.62 -11.23
N THR A 152 11.06 2.47 -10.79
CA THR A 152 10.29 1.23 -10.73
C THR A 152 9.77 1.04 -9.33
N ILE A 153 8.50 0.69 -9.21
CA ILE A 153 7.86 0.38 -7.93
C ILE A 153 7.51 -1.11 -7.88
N ASN A 154 7.40 -1.62 -6.66
CA ASN A 154 7.01 -3.00 -6.46
C ASN A 154 5.53 -3.21 -6.78
N GLU A 155 5.23 -4.42 -7.26
CA GLU A 155 3.86 -4.83 -7.48
C GLU A 155 3.13 -4.99 -6.14
N GLU A 156 1.91 -4.46 -6.08
CA GLU A 156 1.00 -4.64 -4.94
C GLU A 156 -0.20 -5.47 -5.41
N TYR A 157 -0.65 -6.39 -4.56
CA TYR A 157 -1.88 -7.12 -4.82
C TYR A 157 -3.08 -6.25 -4.46
N TYR A 158 -4.12 -6.30 -5.29
CA TYR A 158 -5.37 -5.62 -5.06
C TYR A 158 -6.59 -6.47 -5.46
N GLU A 159 -7.75 -6.14 -4.88
CA GLU A 159 -9.05 -6.68 -5.24
C GLU A 159 -10.10 -5.58 -5.15
N VAL A 160 -10.71 -5.26 -6.30
CA VAL A 160 -11.87 -4.40 -6.44
C VAL A 160 -13.08 -5.28 -6.75
N SER A 161 -14.03 -5.33 -5.82
CA SER A 161 -15.26 -6.11 -5.99
C SER A 161 -16.19 -5.47 -7.04
N GLN A 162 -17.11 -6.26 -7.61
CA GLN A 162 -18.14 -5.75 -8.51
C GLN A 162 -19.01 -4.68 -7.83
N ALA A 163 -19.41 -4.90 -6.58
CA ALA A 163 -20.17 -3.92 -5.81
C ALA A 163 -19.42 -2.58 -5.66
N THR A 164 -18.10 -2.63 -5.42
CA THR A 164 -17.26 -1.42 -5.36
C THR A 164 -17.21 -0.72 -6.71
N ALA A 165 -16.99 -1.47 -7.80
CA ALA A 165 -16.94 -0.92 -9.15
C ALA A 165 -18.27 -0.25 -9.53
N ASP A 166 -19.40 -0.89 -9.25
CA ASP A 166 -20.74 -0.37 -9.54
C ASP A 166 -21.04 0.92 -8.77
N ILE A 167 -20.68 0.97 -7.47
CA ILE A 167 -20.84 2.18 -6.64
C ILE A 167 -20.04 3.35 -7.23
N ILE A 168 -18.78 3.12 -7.57
CA ILE A 168 -17.89 4.16 -8.10
C ILE A 168 -18.37 4.62 -9.48
N ASN A 169 -18.70 3.69 -10.38
CA ASN A 169 -19.21 4.02 -11.72
C ASN A 169 -20.52 4.80 -11.64
N THR A 170 -21.45 4.39 -10.77
CA THR A 170 -22.73 5.10 -10.55
C THR A 170 -22.50 6.49 -9.98
N ALA A 171 -21.59 6.64 -9.01
CA ALA A 171 -21.23 7.93 -8.45
C ALA A 171 -20.69 8.87 -9.54
N LYS A 172 -19.75 8.41 -10.38
CA LYS A 172 -19.22 9.22 -11.49
C LYS A 172 -20.28 9.58 -12.52
N GLN A 173 -21.17 8.64 -12.89
CA GLN A 173 -22.29 8.91 -13.81
C GLN A 173 -23.24 9.99 -13.27
N ASN A 174 -23.41 10.05 -11.95
CA ASN A 174 -24.26 11.05 -11.29
C ASN A 174 -23.53 12.38 -10.98
N GLY A 175 -22.31 12.57 -11.48
CA GLY A 175 -21.50 13.77 -11.20
C GLY A 175 -20.96 13.82 -9.76
N GLY A 176 -20.91 12.68 -9.08
CA GLY A 176 -20.29 12.54 -7.76
C GLY A 176 -18.77 12.47 -7.84
N ARG A 177 -18.10 12.91 -6.77
CA ARG A 177 -16.64 12.85 -6.63
C ARG A 177 -16.18 11.59 -5.92
N ILE A 178 -15.10 11.00 -6.40
CA ILE A 178 -14.48 9.80 -5.83
C ILE A 178 -13.30 10.20 -4.94
N PHE A 179 -13.45 9.93 -3.64
CA PHE A 179 -12.41 10.15 -2.64
C PHE A 179 -11.63 8.85 -2.42
N ALA A 180 -10.36 8.83 -2.82
CA ALA A 180 -9.44 7.76 -2.45
C ALA A 180 -8.82 8.06 -1.08
N VAL A 181 -8.79 7.05 -0.21
CA VAL A 181 -8.14 7.11 1.10
C VAL A 181 -6.82 6.34 1.01
N GLY A 182 -5.76 7.04 0.65
CA GLY A 182 -4.40 6.51 0.50
C GLY A 182 -3.92 6.43 -0.95
N THR A 183 -2.61 6.63 -1.12
CA THR A 183 -1.91 6.54 -2.42
C THR A 183 -2.04 5.16 -3.06
N THR A 184 -1.93 4.09 -2.27
CA THR A 184 -2.13 2.72 -2.75
C THR A 184 -3.55 2.50 -3.26
N VAL A 185 -4.58 3.04 -2.60
CA VAL A 185 -5.97 2.97 -3.08
C VAL A 185 -6.10 3.66 -4.44
N THR A 186 -5.49 4.84 -4.61
CA THR A 186 -5.46 5.53 -5.90
C THR A 186 -4.83 4.66 -6.99
N ARG A 187 -3.66 4.07 -6.74
CA ARG A 187 -2.99 3.17 -7.70
C ARG A 187 -3.88 1.98 -8.06
N CYS A 188 -4.51 1.34 -7.09
CA CYS A 188 -5.39 0.19 -7.30
C CYS A 188 -6.58 0.55 -8.20
N LEU A 189 -7.28 1.64 -7.89
CA LEU A 189 -8.45 2.08 -8.66
C LEU A 189 -8.08 2.47 -10.09
N GLU A 190 -7.00 3.22 -10.27
CA GLU A 190 -6.51 3.61 -11.60
C GLU A 190 -5.99 2.40 -12.41
N SER A 191 -5.50 1.36 -11.74
CA SER A 191 -5.12 0.09 -12.39
C SER A 191 -6.33 -0.74 -12.82
N ALA A 192 -7.41 -0.70 -12.05
CA ALA A 192 -8.66 -1.38 -12.37
C ALA A 192 -9.53 -0.62 -13.40
N TYR A 193 -9.13 0.60 -13.80
CA TYR A 193 -9.83 1.39 -14.80
C TYR A 193 -9.60 0.85 -16.21
N SER A 194 -10.70 0.57 -16.92
CA SER A 194 -10.63 0.18 -18.32
C SER A 194 -10.79 1.40 -19.23
N ARG A 195 -9.70 1.78 -19.93
CA ARG A 195 -9.72 2.87 -20.92
C ARG A 195 -10.60 2.54 -22.13
N GLU A 196 -10.68 1.28 -22.52
CA GLU A 196 -11.52 0.81 -23.64
C GLU A 196 -13.01 1.04 -23.35
N HIS A 197 -13.47 0.67 -22.15
CA HIS A 197 -14.88 0.78 -21.78
C HIS A 197 -15.22 2.05 -20.99
N ASN A 198 -14.22 2.88 -20.72
CA ASN A 198 -14.34 4.13 -19.97
C ASN A 198 -15.05 3.96 -18.62
N CYS A 199 -14.71 2.89 -17.89
CA CYS A 199 -15.31 2.57 -16.59
C CYS A 199 -14.34 1.78 -15.70
N LEU A 200 -14.58 1.83 -14.38
CA LEU A 200 -13.91 0.96 -13.42
C LEU A 200 -14.44 -0.47 -13.57
N LYS A 201 -13.56 -1.46 -13.66
CA LYS A 201 -13.95 -2.88 -13.69
C LYS A 201 -13.67 -3.55 -12.35
N ALA A 202 -14.50 -4.53 -12.01
CA ALA A 202 -14.16 -5.47 -10.96
C ALA A 202 -12.95 -6.29 -11.41
N SER A 203 -11.90 -6.30 -10.61
CA SER A 203 -10.69 -7.06 -10.91
C SER A 203 -9.89 -7.33 -9.64
N SER A 204 -9.10 -8.39 -9.69
CA SER A 204 -8.05 -8.65 -8.72
C SER A 204 -6.76 -8.96 -9.47
N GLY A 205 -5.63 -8.57 -8.91
CA GLY A 205 -4.34 -8.83 -9.54
C GLY A 205 -3.23 -8.05 -8.88
N TRP A 206 -2.12 -7.93 -9.60
CA TRP A 206 -0.93 -7.22 -9.18
C TRP A 206 -0.82 -5.93 -9.98
N THR A 207 -0.41 -4.84 -9.32
CA THR A 207 -0.17 -3.57 -9.99
C THR A 207 1.14 -2.95 -9.57
N ALA A 208 1.97 -2.62 -10.56
CA ALA A 208 3.11 -1.73 -10.43
C ALA A 208 2.82 -0.35 -11.04
N LEU A 209 1.54 0.08 -11.07
CA LEU A 209 1.18 1.37 -11.64
C LEU A 209 1.84 2.51 -10.86
N TYR A 210 2.78 3.17 -11.53
CA TYR A 210 3.48 4.33 -11.03
C TYR A 210 2.82 5.61 -11.55
N ILE A 211 2.27 6.40 -10.63
CA ILE A 211 1.61 7.67 -10.93
C ILE A 211 2.62 8.79 -10.73
N HIS A 212 3.00 9.42 -11.84
CA HIS A 212 4.06 10.43 -11.90
C HIS A 212 3.63 11.61 -12.81
N PRO A 213 4.44 12.69 -12.89
CA PRO A 213 4.18 13.84 -13.75
C PRO A 213 3.69 13.44 -15.16
N GLY A 214 2.49 13.91 -15.53
CA GLY A 214 1.86 13.63 -16.82
C GLY A 214 0.82 12.48 -16.83
N TYR A 215 0.69 11.71 -15.75
CA TYR A 215 -0.33 10.67 -15.64
C TYR A 215 -1.74 11.24 -15.49
N GLN A 216 -2.64 10.94 -16.44
CA GLN A 216 -4.04 11.35 -16.35
C GLN A 216 -4.87 10.36 -15.53
N LEU A 217 -5.21 10.77 -14.31
CA LEU A 217 -6.19 10.11 -13.45
C LEU A 217 -7.57 10.07 -14.13
N LYS A 218 -8.27 8.95 -13.98
CA LYS A 218 -9.59 8.72 -14.58
C LYS A 218 -10.66 8.34 -13.56
N VAL A 219 -10.27 7.85 -12.40
CA VAL A 219 -11.19 7.37 -11.37
C VAL A 219 -11.24 8.32 -10.20
N VAL A 220 -10.09 8.69 -9.65
CA VAL A 220 -9.99 9.42 -8.37
C VAL A 220 -10.02 10.93 -8.59
N ASP A 221 -10.95 11.61 -7.90
CA ASP A 221 -11.15 13.06 -8.00
C ASP A 221 -10.64 13.80 -6.74
N CYS A 222 -10.57 13.11 -5.60
CA CYS A 222 -10.02 13.64 -4.34
C CYS A 222 -9.14 12.59 -3.66
N LEU A 223 -8.05 13.03 -3.01
CA LEU A 223 -7.10 12.14 -2.33
C LEU A 223 -6.91 12.56 -0.87
N LEU A 224 -7.26 11.69 0.07
CA LEU A 224 -6.84 11.78 1.46
C LEU A 224 -5.62 10.89 1.68
N THR A 225 -4.53 11.42 2.18
CA THR A 225 -3.29 10.67 2.40
C THR A 225 -2.45 11.30 3.51
N ASN A 226 -1.50 10.56 4.08
CA ASN A 226 -0.55 11.12 5.04
C ASN A 226 0.36 12.17 4.38
N LEU A 227 1.06 12.96 5.19
CA LEU A 227 2.17 13.80 4.71
C LEU A 227 3.40 12.93 4.45
N HIS A 228 3.99 13.04 3.26
CA HIS A 228 5.05 12.13 2.80
C HIS A 228 6.41 12.80 2.85
N GLN A 229 7.46 12.05 3.19
CA GLN A 229 8.81 12.59 3.16
C GLN A 229 9.24 13.00 1.75
N PRO A 230 10.15 14.00 1.62
CA PRO A 230 10.74 14.36 0.36
C PRO A 230 11.42 13.19 -0.35
N LYS A 231 11.37 13.21 -1.68
CA LYS A 231 11.97 12.19 -2.57
C LYS A 231 11.35 10.80 -2.44
N THR A 232 10.10 10.66 -2.01
CA THR A 232 9.36 9.39 -1.97
C THR A 232 8.46 9.24 -3.20
N THR A 233 8.11 8.01 -3.58
CA THR A 233 7.13 7.71 -4.65
C THR A 233 5.74 8.25 -4.30
N HIS A 234 5.36 8.21 -3.03
CA HIS A 234 4.11 8.80 -2.56
C HIS A 234 4.08 10.33 -2.75
N MET A 235 5.18 11.02 -2.46
CA MET A 235 5.29 12.47 -2.71
C MET A 235 5.14 12.78 -4.20
N VAL A 236 5.73 11.96 -5.09
CA VAL A 236 5.58 12.10 -6.54
C VAL A 236 4.11 11.94 -6.97
N LEU A 237 3.43 10.91 -6.48
CA LEU A 237 1.99 10.71 -6.76
C LEU A 237 1.17 11.90 -6.27
N THR A 238 1.40 12.38 -5.04
CA THR A 238 0.67 13.54 -4.53
C THR A 238 0.98 14.81 -5.30
N GLY A 239 2.21 14.96 -5.81
CA GLY A 239 2.60 16.07 -6.67
C GLY A 239 1.91 16.02 -8.02
N GLN A 240 1.76 14.83 -8.61
CA GLN A 240 0.96 14.65 -9.82
C GLN A 240 -0.53 14.94 -9.56
N PHE A 241 -1.04 14.62 -8.38
CA PHE A 241 -2.45 14.82 -8.03
C PHE A 241 -2.79 16.31 -7.77
N ALA A 242 -1.95 16.99 -6.98
CA ALA A 242 -2.17 18.37 -6.52
C ALA A 242 -1.61 19.43 -7.48
N GLY A 243 -0.68 19.06 -8.36
CA GLY A 243 0.23 19.99 -9.01
C GLY A 243 1.45 20.28 -8.12
N VAL A 244 2.65 20.21 -8.71
CA VAL A 244 3.93 20.31 -7.99
C VAL A 244 4.05 21.64 -7.26
N ASP A 245 3.74 22.75 -7.92
CA ASP A 245 3.90 24.10 -7.33
C ASP A 245 3.00 24.29 -6.11
N LEU A 246 1.75 23.85 -6.19
CA LEU A 246 0.79 23.95 -5.08
C LEU A 246 1.24 23.08 -3.91
N LEU A 247 1.65 21.84 -4.18
CA LEU A 247 2.13 20.93 -3.14
C LEU A 247 3.38 21.47 -2.45
N MET A 248 4.35 21.98 -3.21
CA MET A 248 5.58 22.54 -2.64
C MET A 248 5.30 23.82 -1.84
N LYS A 249 4.36 24.66 -2.28
CA LYS A 249 3.91 25.82 -1.51
C LYS A 249 3.28 25.41 -0.18
N ALA A 250 2.43 24.36 -0.18
CA ALA A 250 1.85 23.83 1.04
C ALA A 250 2.94 23.29 1.98
N TYR A 251 3.89 22.50 1.48
CA TYR A 251 4.97 21.92 2.29
C TYR A 251 5.97 22.97 2.82
N ALA A 252 6.04 24.15 2.20
CA ALA A 252 6.82 25.28 2.69
C ALA A 252 6.08 26.13 3.75
N SER A 253 4.79 25.89 4.01
CA SER A 253 4.02 26.64 5.00
C SER A 253 4.34 26.22 6.44
N GLU A 254 4.22 27.15 7.37
CA GLU A 254 4.41 26.89 8.80
C GLU A 254 3.41 25.86 9.33
N ASP A 255 2.17 25.88 8.82
CA ASP A 255 1.12 24.93 9.19
C ASP A 255 1.56 23.48 8.92
N ILE A 256 2.00 23.18 7.68
CA ILE A 256 2.46 21.84 7.32
C ILE A 256 3.78 21.48 8.01
N GLN A 257 4.68 22.45 8.22
CA GLN A 257 5.94 22.18 8.93
C GLN A 257 5.75 21.83 10.41
N SER A 258 4.61 22.22 11.01
CA SER A 258 4.25 21.85 12.37
C SER A 258 3.62 20.46 12.50
N CYS A 259 3.16 19.89 11.37
CA CYS A 259 2.54 18.57 11.33
C CYS A 259 3.55 17.44 11.53
N GLN A 260 3.05 16.31 12.01
CA GLN A 260 3.78 15.05 12.04
C GLN A 260 3.63 14.35 10.67
N PHE A 261 4.71 13.75 10.18
CA PHE A 261 4.75 13.11 8.86
C PHE A 261 4.64 11.58 8.96
N ASP A 262 4.49 10.93 7.81
CA ASP A 262 4.50 9.48 7.62
C ASP A 262 3.34 8.74 8.28
N MET A 263 3.52 7.43 8.47
CA MET A 263 2.49 6.44 8.82
C MET A 263 1.58 6.86 9.99
N PHE A 264 2.17 7.35 11.09
CA PHE A 264 1.44 7.74 12.30
C PHE A 264 1.27 9.26 12.44
N GLY A 265 1.68 10.02 11.43
CA GLY A 265 1.56 11.48 11.40
C GLY A 265 0.18 11.94 10.93
N ASP A 266 0.09 13.24 10.67
CA ASP A 266 -1.11 13.91 10.16
C ASP A 266 -1.45 13.49 8.71
N CYS A 267 -2.67 13.83 8.28
CA CYS A 267 -3.14 13.63 6.91
C CYS A 267 -3.48 14.95 6.21
N MET A 268 -3.35 14.94 4.89
CA MET A 268 -3.82 15.99 4.00
C MET A 268 -4.96 15.47 3.10
N LEU A 269 -5.89 16.35 2.78
CA LEU A 269 -6.94 16.14 1.78
C LEU A 269 -6.67 17.05 0.58
N ILE A 270 -6.42 16.44 -0.59
CA ILE A 270 -6.26 17.14 -1.85
C ILE A 270 -7.57 17.01 -2.63
N ILE A 271 -8.16 18.16 -2.95
CA ILE A 271 -9.37 18.28 -3.74
C ILE A 271 -9.02 18.93 -5.08
N GLN A 272 -9.38 18.29 -6.18
CA GLN A 272 -9.37 18.97 -7.48
C GLN A 272 -10.61 19.86 -7.55
N ASP A 273 -10.41 21.15 -7.79
CA ASP A 273 -11.52 22.04 -8.10
C ASP A 273 -11.84 21.87 -9.60
N GLU A 274 -13.11 21.65 -9.95
CA GLU A 274 -13.53 21.61 -11.35
C GLU A 274 -13.51 23.03 -11.98
N GLY A 275 -13.17 24.05 -11.20
CA GLY A 275 -13.04 25.45 -11.62
C GLY A 275 -11.61 25.90 -11.88
N GLN A 276 -11.21 25.85 -13.15
CA GLN A 276 -10.05 26.51 -13.78
C GLN A 276 -8.65 25.93 -13.50
N GLY A 277 -8.10 25.31 -14.56
CA GLY A 277 -6.76 25.56 -15.12
C GLY A 277 -5.56 25.58 -14.19
#